data_AF-A0A151IVM5-F1
#
_entry.id   AF-A0A151IVM5-F1
#
_cell.length_a   1.000
_cell.length_b   1.000
_cell.length_c   1.000
_cell.angle_alpha   90.00
_cell.angle_beta   90.00
_cell.angle_gamma   90.00
#
_symmetry.space_group_name_H-M   'P 1'
#
loop_
_entity.id
_entity.type
_entity.pdbx_description
1 polymer ?
#
loop_
_entity_poly.entity_id
_entity_poly.type
_entity_poly.pdbx_seq_one_letter_code
_entity_poly.pdbx_strand_id
1 'polypeptide(L)'
;MSDIDDNDNIDIDDEVLIAIVQQNPCLYAKSDANYKDHKVKEMKWKTISESLNCTADEAKKRWDSLRSQFSRKLRQQKMQPSGSGVIPEWPLMSCMSFLKSHIQNRKYVYI
;
A
#
# COMPACT_ATOMS: atom_id res chain seq x y z
N MET A 1 6.37 4.18 -35.57
CA MET A 1 5.40 4.26 -34.46
C MET A 1 5.58 2.96 -33.70
N SER A 2 6.44 2.96 -32.68
CA SER A 2 6.62 1.79 -31.83
C SER A 2 5.46 1.80 -30.83
N ASP A 3 4.45 0.98 -31.09
CA ASP A 3 3.48 0.56 -30.08
C ASP A 3 4.28 -0.22 -29.03
N ILE A 4 4.74 0.52 -28.02
CA ILE A 4 5.39 -0.05 -26.83
C ILE A 4 4.26 -0.66 -26.02
N ASP A 5 4.20 -1.97 -26.12
CA ASP A 5 3.44 -2.94 -25.32
C ASP A 5 3.09 -2.39 -23.92
N ASP A 6 1.82 -2.01 -23.71
CA ASP A 6 1.21 -1.65 -22.43
C ASP A 6 1.08 -2.88 -21.50
N ASN A 7 2.16 -3.65 -21.34
CA ASN A 7 2.22 -4.78 -20.41
C ASN A 7 3.64 -5.01 -19.88
N ASP A 8 4.27 -3.91 -19.45
CA ASP A 8 5.40 -3.95 -18.53
C ASP A 8 4.91 -4.53 -17.19
N ASN A 9 4.91 -5.87 -17.11
CA ASN A 9 4.94 -6.62 -15.86
C ASN A 9 6.29 -6.36 -15.19
N ILE A 10 6.50 -5.13 -14.72
CA ILE A 10 7.64 -4.76 -13.91
C ILE A 10 7.48 -5.57 -12.63
N ASP A 11 8.43 -6.47 -12.42
CA ASP A 11 8.59 -7.25 -11.20
C ASP A 11 9.04 -6.31 -10.07
N ILE A 12 8.13 -5.42 -9.66
CA ILE A 12 8.32 -4.56 -8.51
C ILE A 12 8.21 -5.47 -7.30
N ASP A 13 9.31 -5.56 -6.56
CA ASP A 13 9.38 -6.35 -5.36
C ASP A 13 8.44 -5.77 -4.29
N ASP A 14 7.27 -6.39 -4.17
CA ASP A 14 6.17 -5.92 -3.33
C ASP A 14 6.58 -5.81 -1.86
N GLU A 15 7.41 -6.75 -1.39
CA GLU A 15 7.88 -6.78 -0.01
C GLU A 15 8.76 -5.56 0.29
N VAL A 16 9.68 -5.25 -0.62
CA VAL A 16 10.56 -4.08 -0.53
C VAL A 16 9.75 -2.79 -0.63
N LEU A 17 8.80 -2.71 -1.57
CA LEU A 17 7.91 -1.56 -1.70
C LEU A 17 7.14 -1.31 -0.40
N ILE A 18 6.57 -2.37 0.20
CA ILE A 18 5.85 -2.27 1.46
C ILE A 18 6.77 -1.83 2.60
N ALA A 19 7.97 -2.41 2.71
CA ALA A 19 8.93 -2.09 3.76
C ALA A 19 9.40 -0.63 3.71
N ILE A 20 9.65 -0.09 2.51
CA ILE A 20 10.04 1.32 2.36
C ILE A 20 8.84 2.24 2.64
N VAL A 21 7.64 1.90 2.15
CA VAL A 21 6.43 2.70 2.44
C VAL A 21 6.12 2.69 3.94
N GLN A 22 6.30 1.57 4.63
CA GLN A 22 6.12 1.43 6.08
C GLN A 22 7.03 2.38 6.86
N GLN A 23 8.28 2.56 6.42
CA GLN A 23 9.22 3.51 7.03
C GLN A 23 8.84 4.98 6.80
N ASN A 24 7.90 5.25 5.89
CA ASN A 24 7.51 6.59 5.47
C ASN A 24 6.02 6.86 5.73
N PRO A 25 5.61 7.10 6.99
CA PRO A 25 4.22 7.35 7.35
C PRO A 25 3.58 8.53 6.61
N CYS A 26 4.37 9.53 6.18
CA CYS A 26 3.89 10.63 5.34
C CYS A 26 3.18 10.20 4.04
N LEU A 27 3.41 8.97 3.55
CA LEU A 27 2.78 8.43 2.34
C LEU A 27 1.37 7.89 2.58
N TYR A 28 1.08 7.35 3.76
CA TYR A 28 -0.16 6.61 4.04
C TYR A 28 -0.90 7.06 5.30
N ALA A 29 -0.20 7.63 6.29
CA ALA A 29 -0.75 8.07 7.56
C ALA A 29 -1.24 9.52 7.46
N LYS A 30 -2.56 9.71 7.52
CA LYS A 30 -3.17 11.05 7.58
C LYS A 30 -2.86 11.82 8.86
N SER A 31 -2.39 11.12 9.89
CA SER A 31 -1.98 11.70 11.18
C SER A 31 -0.60 12.34 11.14
N ASP A 32 0.19 12.10 10.08
CA ASP A 32 1.53 12.68 9.95
C ASP A 32 1.43 14.16 9.55
N ALA A 33 2.22 15.02 10.20
CA ALA A 33 2.25 16.45 9.89
C ALA A 33 2.67 16.70 8.44
N ASN A 34 3.56 15.86 7.90
CA ASN A 34 4.08 15.97 6.54
C ASN A 34 3.16 15.31 5.51
N TYR A 35 2.01 14.74 5.91
CA TYR A 35 1.03 14.19 4.97
C TYR A 35 0.45 15.27 4.05
N LYS A 36 0.45 16.55 4.44
CA LYS A 36 0.01 17.66 3.59
C LYS A 36 1.11 18.17 2.65
N ASP A 37 2.37 17.82 2.89
CA ASP A 37 3.50 18.30 2.09
C ASP A 37 3.67 17.47 0.83
N HIS A 38 3.25 18.05 -0.29
CA HIS A 38 3.39 17.42 -1.60
C HIS A 38 4.85 17.14 -1.96
N LYS A 39 5.75 18.09 -1.67
CA LYS A 39 7.19 17.96 -1.93
C LYS A 39 7.81 16.76 -1.22
N VAL A 40 7.45 16.54 0.05
CA VAL A 40 7.96 15.41 0.83
C VAL A 40 7.49 14.10 0.22
N LYS A 41 6.19 13.99 -0.12
CA LYS A 41 5.65 12.79 -0.76
C LYS A 41 6.33 12.49 -2.10
N GLU A 42 6.51 13.50 -2.93
CA GLU A 42 7.20 13.35 -4.22
C GLU A 42 8.63 12.86 -4.06
N MET A 43 9.40 13.48 -3.15
CA MET A 43 10.76 13.03 -2.83
C MET A 43 10.79 11.58 -2.33
N LYS A 44 9.86 11.19 -1.45
CA LYS A 44 9.77 9.81 -0.96
C LYS A 44 9.45 8.81 -2.06
N TRP A 45 8.50 9.13 -2.94
CA TRP A 45 8.18 8.28 -4.08
C TRP A 45 9.36 8.15 -5.05
N LYS A 46 10.11 9.23 -5.24
CA LYS A 46 11.34 9.20 -6.05
C LYS A 46 12.40 8.29 -5.44
N THR A 47 12.64 8.38 -4.14
CA THR A 47 13.59 7.48 -3.44
C THR A 47 13.14 6.02 -3.48
N ILE A 48 11.84 5.76 -3.32
CA ILE A 48 11.26 4.41 -3.45
C ILE A 48 11.51 3.86 -4.85
N SER A 49 11.22 4.67 -5.87
CA SER A 49 11.35 4.23 -7.26
C SER A 49 12.81 4.01 -7.66
N GLU A 50 13.73 4.86 -7.19
CA GLU A 50 15.18 4.65 -7.32
C GLU A 50 15.63 3.34 -6.66
N SER A 51 15.07 2.99 -5.50
CA SER A 51 15.42 1.75 -4.78
C SER A 51 14.89 0.49 -5.49
N LEU A 52 13.76 0.62 -6.17
CA LEU A 52 13.09 -0.47 -6.91
C LEU A 52 13.46 -0.48 -8.40
N ASN A 53 14.38 0.38 -8.81
CA ASN A 53 14.79 0.58 -10.20
C ASN A 53 13.58 0.79 -11.16
N CYS A 54 12.57 1.53 -10.70
CA CYS A 54 11.36 1.85 -11.45
C CYS A 54 11.08 3.36 -11.41
N THR A 55 9.99 3.78 -12.06
CA THR A 55 9.52 5.16 -12.02
C THR A 55 8.60 5.41 -10.81
N ALA A 56 8.55 6.65 -10.36
CA ALA A 56 7.67 7.04 -9.25
C ALA A 56 6.18 6.79 -9.57
N ASP A 57 5.79 6.80 -10.85
CA ASP A 57 4.42 6.48 -11.27
C ASP A 57 4.12 4.98 -11.15
N GLU A 58 5.05 4.13 -11.57
CA GLU A 58 4.93 2.67 -11.46
C GLU A 58 4.89 2.21 -10.01
N ALA A 59 5.79 2.74 -9.16
CA ALA A 59 5.79 2.47 -7.72
C ALA A 59 4.45 2.85 -7.07
N LYS A 60 3.88 4.00 -7.46
CA LYS A 60 2.55 4.45 -6.99
C LYS A 60 1.44 3.53 -7.47
N LYS A 61 1.42 3.19 -8.77
CA LYS A 61 0.44 2.27 -9.35
C LYS A 61 0.47 0.92 -8.64
N ARG A 62 1.66 0.35 -8.45
CA ARG A 62 1.83 -0.93 -7.76
C ARG A 62 1.37 -0.87 -6.31
N TRP A 63 1.73 0.19 -5.60
CA TRP A 63 1.27 0.42 -4.24
C TRP A 63 -0.26 0.53 -4.16
N ASP A 64 -0.91 1.25 -5.09
CA ASP A 64 -2.36 1.37 -5.10
C ASP A 64 -3.05 0.04 -5.40
N SER A 65 -2.52 -0.76 -6.33
CA SER A 65 -2.97 -2.13 -6.57
C SER A 65 -2.84 -3.00 -5.32
N LEU A 66 -1.70 -2.97 -4.62
CA LEU A 66 -1.52 -3.73 -3.37
C LEU A 66 -2.48 -3.27 -2.27
N ARG A 67 -2.62 -1.96 -2.07
CA ARG A 67 -3.52 -1.38 -1.07
C ARG A 67 -4.98 -1.73 -1.36
N SER A 68 -5.36 -1.76 -2.62
CA SER A 68 -6.67 -2.20 -3.10
C SER A 68 -6.90 -3.69 -2.82
N GLN A 69 -5.93 -4.55 -3.14
CA GLN A 69 -5.98 -5.97 -2.81
C GLN A 69 -6.09 -6.21 -1.30
N PHE A 70 -5.26 -5.54 -0.50
CA PHE A 70 -5.30 -5.58 0.95
C PHE A 70 -6.65 -5.18 1.52
N SER A 71 -7.24 -4.08 1.02
CA SER A 71 -8.54 -3.59 1.46
C SER A 71 -9.67 -4.59 1.15
N ARG A 72 -9.62 -5.24 -0.02
CA ARG A 72 -10.56 -6.29 -0.40
C ARG A 72 -10.41 -7.52 0.51
N LYS A 73 -9.18 -7.99 0.72
CA LYS A 73 -8.88 -9.13 1.61
C LYS A 73 -9.28 -8.85 3.06
N LEU A 74 -9.04 -7.63 3.56
CA LEU A 74 -9.46 -7.22 4.90
C LEU A 74 -10.98 -7.21 5.06
N ARG A 75 -11.72 -6.75 4.04
CA ARG A 75 -13.19 -6.83 4.04
C ARG A 75 -13.67 -8.28 4.00
N GLN A 76 -13.06 -9.13 3.17
CA GLN A 76 -13.37 -10.56 3.12
C GLN A 76 -13.11 -11.25 4.47
N GLN A 77 -12.00 -10.94 5.15
CA GLN A 77 -11.74 -11.45 6.51
C GLN A 77 -12.81 -11.00 7.52
N LYS A 78 -13.26 -9.73 7.47
CA LYS A 78 -14.30 -9.22 8.38
C LYS A 78 -15.71 -9.75 8.10
N MET A 79 -16.00 -10.12 6.85
CA MET A 79 -17.32 -10.59 6.42
C MET A 79 -17.47 -12.12 6.50
N GLN A 80 -16.41 -12.84 6.90
CA GLN A 80 -16.51 -14.28 7.09
C GLN A 80 -17.29 -14.62 8.36
N PRO A 81 -18.36 -15.45 8.26
CA PRO A 81 -19.00 -16.03 9.43
C PRO A 81 -18.05 -17.02 10.12
N SER A 82 -18.11 -17.10 11.44
CA SER A 82 -17.17 -17.79 12.35
C SER A 82 -17.01 -19.33 12.18
N GLY A 83 -17.45 -19.91 11.06
CA GLY A 83 -17.40 -21.36 10.81
C GLY A 83 -16.95 -21.79 9.41
N SER A 84 -16.54 -20.86 8.54
CA SER A 84 -16.00 -21.22 7.22
C SER A 84 -14.48 -21.38 7.28
N GLY A 85 -13.95 -22.42 6.64
CA GLY A 85 -12.56 -22.88 6.78
C GLY A 85 -11.47 -21.82 6.58
N VAL A 86 -10.27 -22.15 7.09
CA VAL A 86 -9.07 -21.31 7.09
C VAL A 86 -8.84 -20.72 5.70
N ILE A 87 -9.07 -19.41 5.53
CA ILE A 87 -8.67 -18.72 4.31
C ILE A 87 -7.16 -18.57 4.33
N PRO A 88 -6.45 -18.99 3.26
CA PRO A 88 -5.02 -18.76 3.15
C PRO A 88 -4.73 -17.27 3.28
N GLU A 89 -3.95 -16.93 4.31
CA GLU A 89 -3.50 -15.57 4.54
C GLU A 89 -2.60 -15.16 3.38
N TRP A 90 -2.88 -14.00 2.79
CA TRP A 90 -2.03 -13.46 1.74
C TRP A 90 -0.66 -13.15 2.35
N PRO A 91 0.48 -13.59 1.79
CA PRO A 91 1.79 -13.40 2.44
C PRO A 91 2.08 -11.92 2.76
N LEU A 92 1.69 -11.02 1.86
CA LEU A 92 1.84 -9.57 2.02
C LEU A 92 0.85 -8.97 3.03
N MET A 93 -0.13 -9.73 3.52
CA MET A 93 -1.08 -9.28 4.56
C MET A 93 -0.35 -8.96 5.86
N SER A 94 0.68 -9.75 6.19
CA SER A 94 1.49 -9.55 7.40
C SER A 94 2.35 -8.29 7.25
N CYS A 95 3.02 -8.13 6.10
CA CYS A 95 3.77 -6.92 5.78
C CYS A 95 2.90 -5.67 5.74
N MET A 96 1.65 -5.75 5.25
CA MET A 96 0.71 -4.63 5.21
C MET A 96 -0.11 -4.44 6.50
N SER A 97 0.11 -5.26 7.53
CA SER A 97 -0.68 -5.21 8.76
C SER A 97 -0.59 -3.86 9.48
N PHE A 98 0.54 -3.15 9.38
CA PHE A 98 0.72 -1.81 9.93
C PHE A 98 -0.32 -0.82 9.38
N LEU A 99 -0.72 -0.98 8.12
CA LEU A 99 -1.75 -0.14 7.51
C LEU A 99 -3.10 -0.31 8.23
N LYS A 100 -3.42 -1.47 8.82
CA LYS A 100 -4.71 -1.63 9.54
C LYS A 100 -4.86 -0.62 10.66
N SER A 101 -3.78 -0.32 11.39
CA SER A 101 -3.79 0.64 12.51
C SER A 101 -3.98 2.09 12.04
N HIS A 102 -3.44 2.43 10.86
CA HIS A 102 -3.52 3.79 10.31
C HIS A 102 -4.70 4.03 9.36
N ILE A 103 -5.28 2.95 8.80
CA ILE A 103 -6.51 2.96 8.02
C ILE A 103 -7.74 2.89 8.95
N GLN A 104 -7.55 2.46 10.21
CA GLN A 104 -8.62 2.37 11.19
C GLN A 104 -9.31 3.72 11.40
N ASN A 105 -10.51 3.76 10.84
CA ASN A 105 -11.67 4.58 11.13
C ASN A 105 -11.45 5.67 12.16
N ARG A 106 -11.85 6.90 11.78
CA ARG A 106 -12.45 7.89 12.69
C ARG A 106 -13.20 7.13 13.79
N LYS A 107 -12.59 7.01 14.98
CA LYS A 107 -13.37 6.82 16.19
C LYS A 107 -14.09 8.14 16.36
N TYR A 108 -15.32 8.20 15.85
CA TYR A 108 -16.26 9.19 16.33
C TYR A 108 -16.49 8.83 17.79
N VAL A 109 -15.75 9.50 18.67
CA VAL A 109 -16.07 9.57 20.08
C VAL A 109 -17.37 10.37 20.13
N TYR A 110 -18.50 9.68 20.29
CA TYR A 110 -19.69 10.32 20.82
C TYR A 110 -19.39 10.61 22.29
N ILE A 111 -19.13 11.87 22.57
CA ILE A 111 -19.30 12.48 23.89
C ILE A 111 -20.78 12.83 24.06
#